data_AF-R7L198-F1
#
_entry.id   AF-R7L198-F1
#
_cell.length_a   1.000
_cell.length_b   1.000
_cell.length_c   1.000
_cell.angle_alpha   90.00
_cell.angle_beta   90.00
_cell.angle_gamma   90.00
#
_symmetry.space_group_name_H-M   'P 1'
#
loop_
_entity.id
_entity.type
_entity.pdbx_description
1 polymer ?
#
loop_
_entity_poly.entity_id
_entity_poly.type
_entity_poly.pdbx_seq_one_letter_code
_entity_poly.pdbx_strand_id
1 'polypeptide(L)'
;MDFCFVVNDKYVTPLIVTLQSIVDNNSGFHRFFIISSGLMEENVLKLSKCAEALCCKIEVITVDDTRLGEVPILRNDFNKTPYYKLLLPLYLPQDIDKVLYLDVDIIINRDLKELFNSDLGSNYFAAVPDPFINKRNLQYVESLGIIPNEGNLYFNSGVILFNMSVFRKVYNFDEVLSYIKANGKNFKFHDQEVLNGLFFKNYIQLDETYNYLTVFRGVGDALGYLVGIDKNPTYHILHYANSFKPWSNAYLGKYEKEYWKYASKSFVCQEICQNKKKRVLNQINAMLSIAMRKINKLFGRRK
;
A
#
# COMPACT_ATOMS: atom_id res chain seq x y z
N MET A 1 -16.29 -10.60 2.93
CA MET A 1 -14.87 -11.02 3.07
C MET A 1 -14.20 -10.19 4.15
N ASP A 2 -13.13 -10.70 4.75
CA ASP A 2 -12.37 -10.01 5.78
C ASP A 2 -11.12 -9.36 5.17
N PHE A 3 -11.00 -8.05 5.31
CA PHE A 3 -9.90 -7.26 4.79
C PHE A 3 -9.13 -6.58 5.92
N CYS A 4 -7.84 -6.39 5.74
CA CYS A 4 -6.99 -5.69 6.69
C CYS A 4 -6.18 -4.59 5.98
N PHE A 5 -6.08 -3.44 6.63
CA PHE A 5 -5.31 -2.30 6.18
C PHE A 5 -4.43 -1.78 7.29
N VAL A 6 -3.26 -1.29 6.94
CA VAL A 6 -2.39 -0.53 7.81
C VAL A 6 -2.36 0.90 7.34
N VAL A 7 -2.71 1.83 8.22
CA VAL A 7 -2.94 3.23 7.84
C VAL A 7 -2.42 4.18 8.90
N ASN A 8 -1.91 5.33 8.47
CA ASN A 8 -1.75 6.49 9.34
C ASN A 8 -2.79 7.55 9.00
N ASP A 9 -2.92 8.52 9.88
CA ASP A 9 -3.95 9.55 9.80
C ASP A 9 -4.05 10.26 8.43
N LYS A 10 -2.92 10.49 7.75
CA LYS A 10 -2.87 11.17 6.43
C LYS A 10 -3.47 10.34 5.29
N TYR A 11 -3.60 9.03 5.49
CA TYR A 11 -4.02 8.07 4.46
C TYR A 11 -5.46 7.59 4.63
N VAL A 12 -6.21 8.12 5.59
CA VAL A 12 -7.63 7.75 5.81
C VAL A 12 -8.51 8.12 4.62
N THR A 13 -8.34 9.31 4.04
CA THR A 13 -9.10 9.72 2.84
C THR A 13 -8.80 8.83 1.63
N PRO A 14 -7.53 8.53 1.27
CA PRO A 14 -7.21 7.50 0.28
C PRO A 14 -7.80 6.11 0.58
N LEU A 15 -7.71 5.65 1.83
CA LEU A 15 -8.29 4.37 2.26
C LEU A 15 -9.78 4.29 1.94
N ILE A 16 -10.55 5.34 2.24
CA ILE A 16 -11.99 5.38 1.92
C ILE A 16 -12.25 5.17 0.42
N VAL A 17 -11.40 5.69 -0.45
CA VAL A 17 -11.51 5.44 -1.90
C VAL A 17 -11.22 3.99 -2.25
N THR A 18 -10.22 3.37 -1.62
CA THR A 18 -9.93 1.93 -1.77
C THR A 18 -11.10 1.08 -1.27
N LEU A 19 -11.68 1.41 -0.12
CA LEU A 19 -12.86 0.71 0.42
C LEU A 19 -14.07 0.83 -0.53
N GLN A 20 -14.30 2.01 -1.10
CA GLN A 20 -15.33 2.19 -2.15
C GLN A 20 -15.07 1.25 -3.34
N SER A 21 -13.82 1.16 -3.80
CA SER A 21 -13.48 0.27 -4.93
C SER A 21 -13.69 -1.21 -4.60
N ILE A 22 -13.47 -1.63 -3.35
CA ILE A 22 -13.75 -3.00 -2.90
C ILE A 22 -15.26 -3.26 -2.98
N VAL A 23 -16.06 -2.42 -2.32
CA VAL A 23 -17.51 -2.63 -2.22
C VAL A 23 -18.21 -2.54 -3.59
N ASP A 24 -17.75 -1.66 -4.48
CA ASP A 24 -18.28 -1.55 -5.85
C ASP A 24 -18.04 -2.80 -6.70
N ASN A 25 -16.98 -3.58 -6.42
CA ASN A 25 -16.56 -4.71 -7.24
C ASN A 25 -16.70 -6.08 -6.56
N ASN A 26 -17.04 -6.11 -5.27
CA ASN A 26 -17.14 -7.33 -4.48
C ASN A 26 -18.49 -7.34 -3.79
N SER A 27 -19.37 -8.26 -4.20
CA SER A 27 -20.69 -8.41 -3.59
C SER A 27 -20.63 -9.01 -2.18
N GLY A 28 -21.68 -8.77 -1.39
CA GLY A 28 -21.82 -9.32 -0.05
C GLY A 28 -21.28 -8.41 1.06
N PHE A 29 -21.37 -8.91 2.29
CA PHE A 29 -20.93 -8.17 3.48
C PHE A 29 -19.42 -8.29 3.69
N HIS A 30 -18.78 -7.17 4.02
CA HIS A 30 -17.34 -7.08 4.24
C HIS A 30 -17.02 -6.51 5.63
N ARG A 31 -15.97 -7.06 6.24
CA ARG A 31 -15.36 -6.53 7.47
C ARG A 31 -13.99 -5.95 7.11
N PHE A 32 -13.70 -4.76 7.62
CA PHE A 32 -12.45 -4.06 7.41
C PHE A 32 -11.77 -3.79 8.75
N PHE A 33 -10.58 -4.37 8.93
CA PHE A 33 -9.73 -4.11 10.09
C PHE A 33 -8.71 -3.03 9.74
N ILE A 34 -8.78 -1.90 10.43
CA ILE A 34 -7.94 -0.73 10.18
C ILE A 34 -6.93 -0.59 11.30
N ILE A 35 -5.70 -0.98 11.01
CA ILE A 35 -4.59 -1.06 11.96
C ILE A 35 -3.85 0.27 11.93
N SER A 36 -3.76 0.93 13.08
CA SER A 36 -3.12 2.25 13.18
C SER A 36 -2.57 2.51 14.58
N SER A 37 -1.64 3.46 14.70
CA SER A 37 -1.24 4.05 15.99
C SER A 37 -1.58 5.54 15.94
N GLY A 38 -2.66 5.92 16.63
CA GLY A 38 -3.06 7.31 16.79
C GLY A 38 -3.75 7.96 15.59
N LEU A 39 -4.90 7.44 15.16
CA LEU A 39 -5.79 8.22 14.28
C LEU A 39 -6.44 9.37 15.06
N MET A 40 -6.56 10.53 14.41
CA MET A 40 -7.32 11.65 14.98
C MET A 40 -8.81 11.31 15.03
N GLU A 41 -9.51 11.86 16.02
CA GLU A 41 -10.96 11.66 16.20
C GLU A 41 -11.78 11.98 14.94
N GLU A 42 -11.41 13.03 14.20
CA GLU A 42 -12.04 13.40 12.94
C GLU A 42 -11.99 12.23 11.93
N ASN A 43 -10.85 11.57 11.83
CA ASN A 43 -10.65 10.48 10.89
C ASN A 43 -11.27 9.17 11.37
N VAL A 44 -11.32 8.92 12.68
CA VAL A 44 -12.13 7.83 13.24
C VAL A 44 -13.61 8.03 12.89
N LEU A 45 -14.12 9.26 13.04
CA LEU A 45 -15.49 9.59 12.65
C LEU A 45 -15.73 9.44 11.14
N LYS A 46 -14.75 9.79 10.29
CA LYS A 46 -14.83 9.52 8.85
C LYS A 46 -14.94 8.03 8.56
N LEU A 47 -14.17 7.18 9.24
CA LEU A 47 -14.27 5.73 9.09
C LEU A 47 -15.65 5.21 9.52
N SER A 48 -16.23 5.72 10.61
CA SER A 48 -17.61 5.35 11.01
C SER A 48 -18.64 5.72 9.94
N LYS A 49 -18.58 6.95 9.40
CA LYS A 49 -19.44 7.39 8.29
C LYS A 49 -19.22 6.56 7.02
N CYS A 50 -17.98 6.14 6.77
CA CYS A 50 -17.65 5.26 5.67
C CYS A 50 -18.34 3.90 5.81
N ALA A 51 -18.35 3.33 7.02
CA ALA A 51 -18.99 2.05 7.30
C ALA A 51 -20.49 2.09 7.01
N GLU A 52 -21.16 3.16 7.43
CA GLU A 52 -22.58 3.42 7.13
C GLU A 52 -22.81 3.57 5.62
N ALA A 53 -22.05 4.43 4.95
CA ALA A 53 -22.21 4.70 3.52
C ALA A 53 -21.98 3.47 2.64
N LEU A 54 -21.09 2.57 3.06
CA LEU A 54 -20.73 1.36 2.33
C LEU A 54 -21.45 0.10 2.81
N CYS A 55 -22.33 0.20 3.81
CA CYS A 55 -23.05 -0.94 4.41
C CYS A 55 -22.10 -2.08 4.82
N CYS A 56 -20.99 -1.74 5.47
CA CYS A 56 -19.95 -2.69 5.89
C CYS A 56 -19.60 -2.53 7.38
N LYS A 57 -18.77 -3.43 7.91
CA LYS A 57 -18.19 -3.28 9.25
C LYS A 57 -16.77 -2.74 9.13
N ILE A 58 -16.46 -1.65 9.82
CA ILE A 58 -15.10 -1.13 9.97
C ILE A 58 -14.73 -1.17 11.45
N GLU A 59 -13.59 -1.77 11.75
CA GLU A 59 -13.05 -1.91 13.10
C GLU A 59 -11.65 -1.30 13.13
N VAL A 60 -11.48 -0.22 13.90
CA VAL A 60 -10.18 0.43 14.08
C VAL A 60 -9.47 -0.27 15.24
N ILE A 61 -8.30 -0.84 14.95
CA ILE A 61 -7.47 -1.53 15.93
C ILE A 61 -6.25 -0.66 16.17
N THR A 62 -6.19 -0.06 17.36
CA THR A 62 -5.04 0.74 17.79
C THR A 62 -3.91 -0.18 18.25
N VAL A 63 -2.75 -0.07 17.62
CA VAL A 63 -1.55 -0.83 18.00
C VAL A 63 -0.62 0.01 18.86
N ASP A 64 0.00 -0.64 19.85
CA ASP A 64 1.16 -0.08 20.54
C ASP A 64 2.42 -0.29 19.67
N ASP A 65 2.84 0.77 18.99
CA ASP A 65 4.02 0.78 18.12
C ASP A 65 5.35 0.95 18.89
N THR A 66 5.30 1.16 20.22
CA THR A 66 6.51 1.11 21.05
C THR A 66 7.12 -0.29 21.07
N ARG A 67 6.30 -1.32 20.87
CA ARG A 67 6.73 -2.73 20.73
C ARG A 67 7.68 -2.98 19.57
N LEU A 68 7.66 -2.13 18.55
CA LEU A 68 8.59 -2.21 17.42
C LEU A 68 10.00 -1.70 17.78
N GLY A 69 10.15 -0.96 18.88
CA GLY A 69 11.42 -0.35 19.27
C GLY A 69 11.96 0.61 18.19
N GLU A 70 13.26 0.57 17.95
CA GLU A 70 13.91 1.28 16.86
C GLU A 70 13.92 0.43 15.60
N VAL A 71 13.19 0.89 14.58
CA VAL A 71 13.17 0.28 13.25
C VAL A 71 13.71 1.27 12.22
N PRO A 72 14.35 0.80 11.13
CA PRO A 72 14.81 1.67 10.06
C PRO A 72 13.64 2.44 9.44
N ILE A 73 13.72 3.76 9.47
CA ILE A 73 12.78 4.65 8.82
C ILE A 73 13.45 5.20 7.54
N LEU A 74 12.98 4.76 6.37
CA LEU A 74 13.54 5.17 5.09
C LEU A 74 13.15 6.61 4.71
N ARG A 75 14.01 7.27 3.94
CA ARG A 75 13.86 8.70 3.58
C ARG A 75 12.50 8.96 2.90
N ASN A 76 11.78 9.97 3.40
CA ASN A 76 10.41 10.42 3.05
C ASN A 76 9.26 9.73 3.81
N ASP A 77 9.48 8.58 4.41
CA ASP A 77 8.52 7.97 5.34
C ASP A 77 8.88 8.45 6.73
N PHE A 78 8.03 9.26 7.37
CA PHE A 78 8.34 9.85 8.68
C PHE A 78 7.74 9.03 9.84
N ASN A 79 7.34 7.79 9.60
CA ASN A 79 6.66 6.99 10.61
C ASN A 79 6.88 5.48 10.44
N LYS A 80 6.56 4.73 11.50
CA LYS A 80 6.70 3.28 11.59
C LYS A 80 5.53 2.52 10.94
N THR A 81 4.59 3.21 10.32
CA THR A 81 3.32 2.64 9.83
C THR A 81 3.51 1.39 8.99
N PRO A 82 4.43 1.32 8.01
CA PRO A 82 4.60 0.10 7.20
C PRO A 82 4.85 -1.16 8.05
N TYR A 83 5.61 -1.02 9.16
CA TYR A 83 5.89 -2.12 10.09
C TYR A 83 4.69 -2.59 10.92
N TYR A 84 3.56 -1.85 10.96
CA TYR A 84 2.38 -2.32 11.70
C TYR A 84 1.77 -3.58 11.08
N LYS A 85 2.11 -3.88 9.81
CA LYS A 85 1.81 -5.15 9.15
C LYS A 85 2.43 -6.36 9.87
N LEU A 86 3.56 -6.16 10.55
CA LEU A 86 4.19 -7.19 11.38
C LEU A 86 3.45 -7.38 12.72
N LEU A 87 2.59 -6.45 13.11
CA LEU A 87 1.79 -6.58 14.33
C LEU A 87 0.48 -7.34 14.11
N LEU A 88 0.09 -7.61 12.85
CA LEU A 88 -1.19 -8.26 12.51
C LEU A 88 -1.42 -9.59 13.25
N PRO A 89 -0.45 -10.52 13.36
CA PRO A 89 -0.65 -11.77 14.09
C PRO A 89 -1.01 -11.59 15.56
N LEU A 90 -0.59 -10.48 16.16
CA LEU A 90 -0.75 -10.17 17.58
C LEU A 90 -2.04 -9.40 17.87
N TYR A 91 -2.51 -8.57 16.94
CA TYR A 91 -3.59 -7.61 17.17
C TYR A 91 -4.90 -7.95 16.44
N LEU A 92 -4.86 -8.72 15.34
CA LEU A 92 -6.11 -9.13 14.68
C LEU A 92 -6.93 -10.04 15.61
N PRO A 93 -8.27 -9.93 15.60
CA PRO A 93 -9.14 -10.79 16.42
C PRO A 93 -8.87 -12.28 16.20
N GLN A 94 -8.93 -13.07 17.28
CA GLN A 94 -8.53 -14.47 17.27
C GLN A 94 -9.47 -15.36 16.42
N ASP A 95 -10.70 -14.92 16.17
CA ASP A 95 -11.68 -15.57 15.28
C ASP A 95 -11.35 -15.41 13.79
N ILE A 96 -10.34 -14.60 13.44
CA ILE A 96 -9.93 -14.41 12.05
C ILE A 96 -8.92 -15.47 11.65
N ASP A 97 -9.38 -16.45 10.87
CA ASP A 97 -8.56 -17.54 10.32
C ASP A 97 -7.93 -17.19 8.97
N LYS A 98 -8.57 -16.32 8.19
CA LYS A 98 -8.10 -15.85 6.88
C LYS A 98 -8.44 -14.38 6.70
N VAL A 99 -7.49 -13.58 6.20
CA VAL A 99 -7.69 -12.15 5.95
C VAL A 99 -6.90 -11.68 4.74
N LEU A 100 -7.51 -10.85 3.90
CA LEU A 100 -6.84 -10.22 2.77
C LEU A 100 -6.27 -8.87 3.19
N TYR A 101 -4.95 -8.81 3.39
CA TYR A 101 -4.24 -7.56 3.61
C TYR A 101 -4.03 -6.83 2.28
N LEU A 102 -4.30 -5.53 2.29
CA LEU A 102 -4.08 -4.62 1.17
C LEU A 102 -3.40 -3.34 1.65
N ASP A 103 -2.42 -2.86 0.88
CA ASP A 103 -1.92 -1.49 1.02
C ASP A 103 -3.01 -0.47 0.63
N VAL A 104 -2.91 0.75 1.17
CA VAL A 104 -3.91 1.80 0.99
C VAL A 104 -3.87 2.45 -0.40
N ASP A 105 -2.74 2.34 -1.10
CA ASP A 105 -2.53 2.89 -2.43
C ASP A 105 -2.91 1.89 -3.53
N ILE A 106 -4.08 1.29 -3.38
CA ILE A 106 -4.63 0.27 -4.27
C ILE A 106 -6.04 0.62 -4.72
N ILE A 107 -6.40 0.21 -5.93
CA ILE A 107 -7.78 0.21 -6.45
C ILE A 107 -8.15 -1.19 -6.92
N ILE A 108 -9.32 -1.64 -6.47
CA ILE A 108 -9.91 -2.92 -6.88
C ILE A 108 -10.83 -2.70 -8.06
N ASN A 109 -10.66 -3.49 -9.11
CA ASN A 109 -11.40 -3.36 -10.37
C ASN A 109 -12.19 -4.61 -10.75
N ARG A 110 -12.05 -5.71 -10.00
CA ARG A 110 -12.74 -6.97 -10.21
C ARG A 110 -13.02 -7.65 -8.88
N ASP A 111 -13.89 -8.65 -8.93
CA ASP A 111 -14.19 -9.50 -7.78
C ASP A 111 -12.94 -10.25 -7.31
N LEU A 112 -12.75 -10.30 -5.99
CA LEU A 112 -11.64 -10.95 -5.29
C LEU A 112 -12.10 -12.23 -4.58
N LYS A 113 -13.36 -12.64 -4.76
CA LYS A 113 -13.92 -13.85 -4.14
C LYS A 113 -13.11 -15.11 -4.44
N GLU A 114 -12.62 -15.27 -5.67
CA GLU A 114 -11.76 -16.40 -6.04
C GLU A 114 -10.44 -16.37 -5.26
N LEU A 115 -9.76 -15.22 -5.24
CA LEU A 115 -8.55 -15.03 -4.45
C LEU A 115 -8.81 -15.34 -2.97
N PHE A 116 -9.83 -14.74 -2.36
CA PHE A 116 -10.13 -14.93 -0.93
C PHE A 116 -10.46 -16.38 -0.57
N ASN A 117 -11.16 -17.09 -1.46
CA ASN A 117 -11.55 -18.48 -1.25
C ASN A 117 -10.47 -19.49 -1.64
N SER A 118 -9.34 -19.05 -2.22
CA SER A 118 -8.23 -19.93 -2.55
C SER A 118 -7.80 -20.76 -1.34
N ASP A 119 -7.49 -22.04 -1.60
CA ASP A 119 -6.98 -22.93 -0.56
C ASP A 119 -5.50 -22.64 -0.33
N LEU A 120 -5.18 -22.28 0.92
CA LEU A 120 -3.81 -22.00 1.34
C LEU A 120 -3.12 -23.25 1.91
N GLY A 121 -3.88 -24.30 2.24
CA GLY A 121 -3.36 -25.50 2.90
C GLY A 121 -2.53 -25.15 4.14
N SER A 122 -1.30 -25.65 4.17
CA SER A 122 -0.31 -25.37 5.23
C SER A 122 0.56 -24.14 4.97
N ASN A 123 0.32 -23.39 3.89
CA ASN A 123 1.08 -22.18 3.58
C ASN A 123 0.69 -21.04 4.51
N TYR A 124 1.66 -20.18 4.81
CA TYR A 124 1.47 -19.05 5.73
C TYR A 124 0.58 -17.98 5.11
N PHE A 125 0.74 -17.74 3.82
CA PHE A 125 -0.03 -16.76 3.06
C PHE A 125 0.10 -17.00 1.56
N ALA A 126 -0.65 -16.23 0.77
CA ALA A 126 -0.43 -16.07 -0.67
C ALA A 126 -0.10 -14.61 -1.00
N ALA A 127 0.82 -14.39 -1.92
CA ALA A 127 1.29 -13.06 -2.31
C ALA A 127 1.77 -13.04 -3.76
N VAL A 128 1.84 -11.87 -4.38
CA VAL A 128 2.30 -11.70 -5.77
C VAL A 128 3.80 -11.43 -5.80
N PRO A 129 4.60 -12.17 -6.60
CA PRO A 129 6.01 -11.86 -6.84
C PRO A 129 6.22 -10.40 -7.25
N ASP A 130 7.24 -9.71 -6.74
CA ASP A 130 7.60 -8.37 -7.21
C ASP A 130 8.39 -8.50 -8.52
N PRO A 131 7.81 -8.20 -9.69
CA PRO A 131 8.48 -8.45 -10.97
C PRO A 131 9.72 -7.57 -11.15
N PHE A 132 9.80 -6.42 -10.49
CA PHE A 132 10.94 -5.51 -10.63
C PHE A 132 12.12 -5.98 -9.83
N ILE A 133 11.89 -6.40 -8.57
CA ILE A 133 12.96 -6.89 -7.70
C ILE A 133 13.54 -8.19 -8.25
N ASN A 134 12.70 -9.15 -8.65
CA ASN A 134 13.17 -10.42 -9.19
C ASN A 134 13.85 -10.29 -10.57
N LYS A 135 13.55 -9.27 -11.38
CA LYS A 135 14.17 -9.08 -12.71
C LYS A 135 15.40 -8.16 -12.69
N ARG A 136 15.42 -7.14 -11.84
CA ARG A 136 16.41 -6.05 -11.91
C ARG A 136 17.28 -5.89 -10.66
N ASN A 137 17.00 -6.63 -9.58
CA ASN A 137 17.65 -6.42 -8.29
C ASN A 137 17.96 -7.72 -7.53
N LEU A 138 18.31 -8.79 -8.24
CA LEU A 138 18.59 -10.10 -7.64
C LEU A 138 19.73 -10.04 -6.62
N GLN A 139 20.81 -9.31 -6.89
CA GLN A 139 21.92 -9.12 -5.95
C GLN A 139 21.47 -8.53 -4.61
N TYR A 140 20.47 -7.64 -4.63
CA TYR A 140 19.89 -7.10 -3.41
C TYR A 140 19.12 -8.19 -2.65
N VAL A 141 18.33 -9.00 -3.34
CA VAL A 141 17.59 -10.11 -2.73
C VAL A 141 18.55 -11.13 -2.10
N GLU A 142 19.62 -11.50 -2.81
CA GLU A 142 20.67 -12.40 -2.32
C GLU A 142 21.39 -11.82 -1.10
N SER A 143 21.59 -10.50 -1.03
CA SER A 143 22.18 -9.84 0.13
C SER A 143 21.31 -9.92 1.40
N LEU A 144 20.02 -10.23 1.26
CA LEU A 144 19.10 -10.52 2.36
C LEU A 144 19.11 -12.02 2.76
N GLY A 145 20.00 -12.82 2.17
CA GLY A 145 20.04 -14.28 2.38
C GLY A 145 18.92 -15.04 1.66
N ILE A 146 18.20 -14.38 0.77
CA ILE A 146 17.11 -14.96 -0.01
C ILE A 146 17.68 -15.41 -1.35
N ILE A 147 17.49 -16.69 -1.68
CA ILE A 147 17.86 -17.26 -2.98
C ILE A 147 16.56 -17.60 -3.70
N PRO A 148 16.06 -16.73 -4.59
CA PRO A 148 14.82 -16.97 -5.31
C PRO A 148 14.94 -18.19 -6.22
N ASN A 149 13.84 -18.93 -6.33
CA ASN A 149 13.67 -19.99 -7.33
C ASN A 149 12.24 -19.94 -7.89
N GLU A 150 11.94 -20.80 -8.86
CA GLU A 150 10.68 -20.79 -9.61
C GLU A 150 9.44 -20.78 -8.71
N GLY A 151 9.48 -21.43 -7.54
CA GLY A 151 8.35 -21.46 -6.58
C GLY A 151 8.46 -20.48 -5.41
N ASN A 152 9.58 -19.76 -5.25
CA ASN A 152 9.85 -18.92 -4.08
C ASN A 152 10.52 -17.60 -4.51
N LEU A 153 9.81 -16.81 -5.30
CA LEU A 153 10.26 -15.48 -5.70
C LEU A 153 10.11 -14.48 -4.54
N TYR A 154 10.86 -13.38 -4.60
CA TYR A 154 10.66 -12.26 -3.68
C TYR A 154 9.30 -11.59 -3.95
N PHE A 155 8.40 -11.51 -2.99
CA PHE A 155 7.05 -10.98 -3.20
C PHE A 155 6.89 -9.52 -2.79
N ASN A 156 5.95 -8.83 -3.43
CA ASN A 156 5.49 -7.52 -3.00
C ASN A 156 4.52 -7.69 -1.82
N SER A 157 4.70 -6.89 -0.77
CA SER A 157 3.94 -7.01 0.48
C SER A 157 2.62 -6.23 0.50
N GLY A 158 2.24 -5.58 -0.60
CA GLY A 158 1.03 -4.75 -0.66
C GLY A 158 -0.27 -5.51 -0.91
N VAL A 159 -0.18 -6.79 -1.28
CA VAL A 159 -1.33 -7.70 -1.37
C VAL A 159 -0.92 -9.04 -0.80
N ILE A 160 -1.50 -9.40 0.35
CA ILE A 160 -1.20 -10.66 1.03
C ILE A 160 -2.49 -11.28 1.55
N LEU A 161 -2.81 -12.50 1.12
CA LEU A 161 -3.87 -13.29 1.73
C LEU A 161 -3.28 -14.14 2.84
N PHE A 162 -3.46 -13.72 4.09
CA PHE A 162 -2.92 -14.41 5.25
C PHE A 162 -3.77 -15.63 5.63
N ASN A 163 -3.10 -16.76 5.87
CA ASN A 163 -3.66 -17.89 6.59
C ASN A 163 -3.38 -17.70 8.09
N MET A 164 -4.16 -16.86 8.76
CA MET A 164 -3.93 -16.52 10.16
C MET A 164 -3.98 -17.74 11.09
N SER A 165 -4.79 -18.75 10.77
CA SER A 165 -4.88 -20.00 11.53
C SER A 165 -3.57 -20.81 11.56
N VAL A 166 -2.76 -20.70 10.50
CA VAL A 166 -1.44 -21.34 10.38
C VAL A 166 -0.35 -20.36 10.80
N PHE A 167 -0.39 -19.14 10.28
CA PHE A 167 0.67 -18.16 10.47
C PHE A 167 0.88 -17.80 11.94
N ARG A 168 -0.20 -17.63 12.73
CA ARG A 168 -0.09 -17.35 14.18
C ARG A 168 0.64 -18.45 14.97
N LYS A 169 0.60 -19.71 14.52
CA LYS A 169 1.25 -20.84 15.21
C LYS A 169 2.77 -20.82 15.08
N VAL A 170 3.28 -20.22 14.00
CA VAL A 170 4.70 -20.16 13.68
C VAL A 170 5.29 -18.76 13.88
N TYR A 171 4.44 -17.74 13.99
CA TYR A 171 4.87 -16.36 14.08
C TYR A 171 5.49 -16.05 15.45
N ASN A 172 6.77 -15.67 15.45
CA ASN A 172 7.47 -15.19 16.62
C ASN A 172 7.88 -13.72 16.44
N PHE A 173 7.30 -12.83 17.26
CA PHE A 173 7.59 -11.41 17.16
C PHE A 173 9.01 -11.04 17.61
N ASP A 174 9.60 -11.77 18.56
CA ASP A 174 10.98 -11.52 19.01
C ASP A 174 12.00 -11.90 17.94
N GLU A 175 11.72 -12.95 17.15
CA GLU A 175 12.51 -13.31 15.97
C GLU A 175 12.43 -12.21 14.90
N VAL A 176 11.24 -11.65 14.69
CA VAL A 176 11.02 -10.52 13.78
C VAL A 176 11.83 -9.29 14.18
N LEU A 177 11.78 -8.90 15.47
CA LEU A 177 12.60 -7.79 15.98
C LEU A 177 14.10 -8.08 15.85
N SER A 178 14.52 -9.31 16.13
CA SER A 178 15.91 -9.74 15.98
C SER A 178 16.38 -9.66 14.53
N TYR A 179 15.54 -10.05 13.57
CA TYR A 179 15.82 -9.93 12.15
C TYR A 179 15.96 -8.48 11.70
N ILE A 180 15.06 -7.59 12.14
CA ILE A 180 15.14 -6.15 11.85
C ILE A 180 16.42 -5.56 12.43
N LYS A 181 16.77 -5.90 13.68
CA LYS A 181 17.99 -5.40 14.32
C LYS A 181 19.26 -5.85 13.59
N ALA A 182 19.29 -7.09 13.11
CA ALA A 182 20.44 -7.65 12.40
C ALA A 182 20.60 -7.08 10.98
N ASN A 183 19.50 -6.92 10.23
CA ASN A 183 19.53 -6.65 8.79
C ASN A 183 19.05 -5.24 8.39
N GLY A 184 18.35 -4.55 9.29
CA GLY A 184 17.55 -3.36 8.99
C GLY A 184 18.33 -2.18 8.42
N LYS A 185 19.63 -2.07 8.70
CA LYS A 185 20.48 -1.01 8.14
C LYS A 185 20.52 -1.01 6.61
N ASN A 186 20.25 -2.17 5.98
CA ASN A 186 20.30 -2.34 4.54
C ASN A 186 18.91 -2.36 3.88
N PHE A 187 17.83 -2.21 4.65
CA PHE A 187 16.46 -2.29 4.13
C PHE A 187 16.16 -1.16 3.14
N LYS A 188 15.32 -1.48 2.15
CA LYS A 188 14.84 -0.57 1.10
C LYS A 188 13.30 -0.52 1.02
N PHE A 189 12.60 -1.44 1.69
CA PHE A 189 11.16 -1.71 1.58
C PHE A 189 10.53 -2.13 2.94
N HIS A 190 11.10 -1.68 4.05
CA HIS A 190 10.61 -1.86 5.43
C HIS A 190 10.13 -3.28 5.77
N ASP A 191 8.81 -3.46 5.93
CA ASP A 191 8.18 -4.73 6.33
C ASP A 191 8.28 -5.79 5.22
N GLN A 192 8.39 -5.39 3.96
CA GLN A 192 8.54 -6.31 2.84
C GLN A 192 9.82 -7.14 2.95
N GLU A 193 10.93 -6.56 3.42
CA GLU A 193 12.16 -7.32 3.66
C GLU A 193 12.02 -8.31 4.80
N VAL A 194 11.29 -7.94 5.86
CA VAL A 194 11.09 -8.82 7.01
C VAL A 194 10.25 -10.02 6.61
N LEU A 195 9.14 -9.78 5.90
CA LEU A 195 8.24 -10.83 5.47
C LEU A 195 8.91 -11.78 4.48
N ASN A 196 9.67 -11.26 3.53
CA ASN A 196 10.42 -12.12 2.61
C ASN A 196 11.57 -12.85 3.34
N GLY A 197 12.35 -12.14 4.16
CA GLY A 197 13.52 -12.72 4.84
C GLY A 197 13.19 -13.90 5.75
N LEU A 198 12.04 -13.83 6.44
CA LEU A 198 11.63 -14.87 7.39
C LEU A 198 10.69 -15.91 6.79
N PHE A 199 9.87 -15.53 5.79
CA PHE A 199 8.71 -16.35 5.41
C PHE A 199 8.60 -16.68 3.91
N PHE A 200 9.53 -16.23 3.04
CA PHE A 200 9.40 -16.43 1.58
C PHE A 200 9.40 -17.90 1.10
N LYS A 201 9.76 -18.87 1.95
CA LYS A 201 9.78 -20.28 1.58
C LYS A 201 8.43 -20.99 1.72
N ASN A 202 7.44 -20.33 2.30
CA ASN A 202 6.17 -20.96 2.64
C ASN A 202 4.98 -20.05 2.33
N TYR A 203 4.90 -19.64 1.06
CA TYR A 203 3.78 -18.87 0.52
C TYR A 203 3.37 -19.39 -0.85
N ILE A 204 2.11 -19.12 -1.22
CA ILE A 204 1.60 -19.39 -2.57
C ILE A 204 1.83 -18.17 -3.46
N GLN A 205 2.44 -18.39 -4.61
CA GLN A 205 2.62 -17.35 -5.63
C GLN A 205 1.31 -17.08 -6.36
N LEU A 206 0.83 -15.85 -6.25
CA LEU A 206 -0.37 -15.38 -6.92
C LEU A 206 -0.03 -14.81 -8.31
N ASP A 207 -1.02 -14.87 -9.18
CA ASP A 207 -0.98 -14.24 -10.49
C ASP A 207 -0.79 -12.70 -10.39
N GLU A 208 -0.02 -12.12 -11.31
CA GLU A 208 0.35 -10.69 -11.29
C GLU A 208 -0.87 -9.76 -11.36
N THR A 209 -2.00 -10.24 -11.88
CA THR A 209 -3.23 -9.44 -11.97
C THR A 209 -3.83 -9.12 -10.61
N TYR A 210 -3.49 -9.88 -9.55
CA TYR A 210 -3.86 -9.59 -8.17
C TYR A 210 -2.96 -8.57 -7.48
N ASN A 211 -1.91 -8.07 -8.12
CA ASN A 211 -1.10 -6.95 -7.62
C ASN A 211 -0.35 -6.28 -8.78
N TYR A 212 -1.10 -5.61 -9.67
CA TYR A 212 -0.53 -4.96 -10.83
C TYR A 212 0.16 -3.65 -10.42
N LEU A 213 1.48 -3.71 -10.27
CA LEU A 213 2.30 -2.59 -9.79
C LEU A 213 2.48 -1.52 -10.89
N THR A 214 1.95 -0.32 -10.64
CA THR A 214 2.22 0.86 -11.49
C THR A 214 3.56 1.48 -11.08
N VAL A 215 4.64 1.06 -11.72
CA VAL A 215 5.99 1.56 -11.42
C VAL A 215 6.53 2.31 -12.63
N PHE A 216 6.63 3.64 -12.53
CA PHE A 216 7.39 4.46 -13.48
C PHE A 216 8.79 4.68 -12.92
N ARG A 217 9.79 3.98 -13.44
CA ARG A 217 11.19 4.17 -12.97
C ARG A 217 12.21 4.39 -14.09
N GLY A 218 11.77 4.72 -15.30
CA GLY A 218 12.66 5.17 -16.38
C GLY A 218 11.93 5.80 -17.56
N VAL A 219 12.68 6.53 -18.39
CA VAL A 219 12.19 7.13 -19.65
C VAL A 219 11.58 6.06 -20.56
N GLY A 220 12.10 4.84 -20.56
CA GLY A 220 11.56 3.70 -21.32
C GLY A 220 10.18 3.24 -20.85
N ASP A 221 9.91 3.21 -19.54
CA ASP A 221 8.59 2.84 -19.00
C ASP A 221 7.57 3.97 -19.27
N ALA A 222 8.00 5.24 -19.16
CA ALA A 222 7.21 6.40 -19.55
C ALA A 222 6.96 6.48 -21.08
N LEU A 223 7.94 6.05 -21.88
CA LEU A 223 7.83 6.03 -23.34
C LEU A 223 6.94 4.88 -23.81
N GLY A 224 7.12 3.65 -23.30
CA GLY A 224 6.23 2.50 -23.60
C GLY A 224 4.77 2.79 -23.24
N TYR A 225 4.59 3.54 -22.16
CA TYR A 225 3.32 4.10 -21.72
C TYR A 225 2.76 5.20 -22.67
N LEU A 226 3.60 6.13 -23.14
CA LEU A 226 3.21 7.23 -24.05
C LEU A 226 2.99 6.76 -25.49
N VAL A 227 3.75 5.76 -25.95
CA VAL A 227 3.72 5.22 -27.32
C VAL A 227 2.74 4.05 -27.47
N GLY A 228 1.99 3.71 -26.41
CA GLY A 228 0.85 2.80 -26.50
C GLY A 228 1.22 1.33 -26.74
N ILE A 229 2.37 0.86 -26.26
CA ILE A 229 2.73 -0.58 -26.33
C ILE A 229 1.96 -1.41 -25.30
N ASP A 230 1.11 -0.77 -24.49
CA ASP A 230 0.39 -1.43 -23.41
C ASP A 230 -0.95 -2.01 -23.90
N LYS A 231 -0.97 -3.33 -24.13
CA LYS A 231 -2.14 -4.15 -24.46
C LYS A 231 -3.12 -4.18 -23.26
N ASN A 232 -3.85 -3.10 -22.98
CA ASN A 232 -4.91 -2.98 -21.94
C ASN A 232 -4.91 -4.15 -20.93
N PRO A 233 -3.93 -4.20 -20.01
CA PRO A 233 -3.74 -5.38 -19.18
C PRO A 233 -4.98 -5.58 -18.32
N THR A 234 -5.35 -6.84 -18.15
CA THR A 234 -6.48 -7.19 -17.28
C THR A 234 -5.93 -7.28 -15.86
N TYR A 235 -6.39 -6.45 -14.93
CA TYR A 235 -5.96 -6.50 -13.53
C TYR A 235 -7.16 -6.53 -12.59
N HIS A 236 -7.06 -7.35 -11.55
CA HIS A 236 -8.00 -7.37 -10.42
C HIS A 236 -7.69 -6.24 -9.45
N ILE A 237 -6.40 -6.05 -9.18
CA ILE A 237 -5.89 -5.09 -8.21
C ILE A 237 -4.83 -4.23 -8.89
N LEU A 238 -5.06 -2.93 -8.89
CA LEU A 238 -4.11 -1.92 -9.37
C LEU A 238 -3.40 -1.30 -8.18
N HIS A 239 -2.07 -1.35 -8.15
CA HIS A 239 -1.28 -0.85 -7.03
C HIS A 239 -0.40 0.32 -7.44
N TYR A 240 -0.58 1.47 -6.79
CA TYR A 240 0.20 2.70 -6.99
C TYR A 240 1.52 2.69 -6.21
N ALA A 241 2.32 1.63 -6.38
CA ALA A 241 3.59 1.33 -5.68
C ALA A 241 4.77 2.26 -6.04
N ASN A 242 4.51 3.56 -6.14
CA ASN A 242 5.49 4.60 -6.44
C ASN A 242 5.25 5.83 -5.54
N SER A 243 6.19 6.78 -5.53
CA SER A 243 6.10 7.98 -4.67
C SER A 243 5.03 8.98 -5.12
N PHE A 244 4.56 8.87 -6.35
CA PHE A 244 3.53 9.75 -6.91
C PHE A 244 2.18 9.05 -6.78
N LYS A 245 1.41 9.42 -5.76
CA LYS A 245 0.09 8.83 -5.55
C LYS A 245 -0.95 9.50 -6.44
N PRO A 246 -2.02 8.81 -6.90
CA PRO A 246 -3.02 9.38 -7.81
C PRO A 246 -3.84 10.52 -7.19
N TRP A 247 -3.88 10.61 -5.85
CA TRP A 247 -4.44 11.76 -5.15
C TRP A 247 -3.48 12.96 -5.05
N SER A 248 -2.25 12.85 -5.52
CA SER A 248 -1.27 13.94 -5.56
C SER A 248 -1.34 14.70 -6.88
N ASN A 249 -1.07 16.01 -6.85
CA ASN A 249 -1.04 16.83 -8.07
C ASN A 249 0.12 16.48 -9.02
N ALA A 250 1.09 15.70 -8.56
CA ALA A 250 2.26 15.31 -9.34
C ALA A 250 2.06 13.96 -10.05
N TYR A 251 0.88 13.35 -9.95
CA TYR A 251 0.60 12.11 -10.64
C TYR A 251 0.42 12.34 -12.13
N LEU A 252 1.23 11.66 -12.94
CA LEU A 252 1.19 11.73 -14.40
C LEU A 252 1.00 10.33 -15.04
N GLY A 253 0.36 9.41 -14.30
CA GLY A 253 0.12 8.03 -14.75
C GLY A 253 -1.23 7.80 -15.43
N LYS A 254 -1.36 6.69 -16.19
CA LYS A 254 -2.52 6.34 -17.10
C LYS A 254 -3.72 5.99 -16.27
N TYR A 255 -3.42 5.46 -15.11
CA TYR A 255 -4.38 4.94 -14.19
C TYR A 255 -4.85 6.00 -13.19
N GLU A 256 -4.63 7.31 -13.43
CA GLU A 256 -5.22 8.37 -12.59
C GLU A 256 -6.75 8.26 -12.63
N LYS A 257 -7.30 7.96 -13.81
CA LYS A 257 -8.74 7.81 -14.03
C LYS A 257 -9.35 6.68 -13.18
N GLU A 258 -8.61 5.61 -12.93
CA GLU A 258 -9.06 4.49 -12.09
C GLU A 258 -9.30 4.94 -10.65
N TYR A 259 -8.40 5.74 -10.09
CA TYR A 259 -8.60 6.33 -8.76
C TYR A 259 -9.80 7.29 -8.74
N TRP A 260 -9.90 8.19 -9.72
CA TRP A 260 -10.99 9.18 -9.76
C TRP A 260 -12.38 8.56 -10.00
N LYS A 261 -12.45 7.41 -10.67
CA LYS A 261 -13.68 6.63 -10.84
C LYS A 261 -14.33 6.31 -9.49
N TYR A 262 -13.55 5.92 -8.48
CA TYR A 262 -14.08 5.60 -7.15
C TYR A 262 -14.06 6.81 -6.21
N ALA A 263 -13.07 7.70 -6.34
CA ALA A 263 -13.02 8.91 -5.53
C ALA A 263 -14.27 9.78 -5.74
N SER A 264 -14.78 9.87 -6.98
CA SER A 264 -15.98 10.63 -7.31
C SER A 264 -17.28 10.05 -6.72
N LYS A 265 -17.32 8.74 -6.43
CA LYS A 265 -18.45 8.05 -5.81
C LYS A 265 -18.37 8.02 -4.29
N SER A 266 -17.16 8.06 -3.74
CA SER A 266 -16.94 8.04 -2.30
C SER A 266 -17.53 9.27 -1.61
N PHE A 267 -17.99 9.12 -0.36
CA PHE A 267 -18.56 10.24 0.40
C PHE A 267 -17.53 11.36 0.68
N VAL A 268 -16.23 11.08 0.54
CA VAL A 268 -15.12 12.05 0.66
C VAL A 268 -14.82 12.78 -0.65
N CYS A 269 -15.60 12.57 -1.72
CA CYS A 269 -15.42 13.23 -3.03
C CYS A 269 -15.25 14.76 -2.91
N GLN A 270 -16.08 15.41 -2.08
CA GLN A 270 -16.01 16.86 -1.88
C GLN A 270 -14.69 17.28 -1.22
N GLU A 271 -14.26 16.57 -0.19
CA GLU A 271 -12.97 16.81 0.49
C GLU A 271 -11.80 16.64 -0.49
N ILE A 272 -11.80 15.57 -1.28
CA ILE A 272 -10.77 15.29 -2.29
C ILE A 272 -10.73 16.41 -3.34
N CYS A 273 -11.89 16.86 -3.82
CA CYS A 273 -11.99 17.96 -4.79
C CYS A 273 -11.46 19.28 -4.22
N GLN A 274 -11.82 19.63 -2.98
CA GLN A 274 -11.34 20.83 -2.29
C GLN A 274 -9.81 20.77 -2.07
N ASN A 275 -9.30 19.61 -1.63
CA ASN A 275 -7.88 19.39 -1.45
C ASN A 275 -7.11 19.51 -2.78
N LYS A 276 -7.63 18.98 -3.89
CA LYS A 276 -7.03 19.16 -5.23
C LYS A 276 -6.95 20.64 -5.60
N LYS A 277 -8.05 21.39 -5.48
CA LYS A 277 -8.09 22.84 -5.76
C LYS A 277 -7.06 23.62 -4.92
N LYS A 278 -7.04 23.40 -3.60
CA LYS A 278 -6.10 24.04 -2.68
C LYS A 278 -4.64 23.75 -3.04
N ARG A 279 -4.33 22.50 -3.40
CA ARG A 279 -2.98 22.10 -3.82
C ARG A 279 -2.56 22.76 -5.14
N VAL A 280 -3.45 22.83 -6.13
CA VAL A 280 -3.16 23.51 -7.41
C VAL A 280 -2.86 24.98 -7.17
N LEU A 281 -3.68 25.65 -6.36
CA LEU A 281 -3.47 27.06 -6.00
C LEU A 281 -2.11 27.27 -5.30
N ASN A 282 -1.75 26.39 -4.36
CA ASN A 282 -0.46 26.45 -3.68
C ASN A 282 0.73 26.26 -4.63
N GLN A 283 0.62 25.37 -5.63
CA GLN A 283 1.66 25.17 -6.64
C GLN A 283 1.81 26.40 -7.54
N ILE A 284 0.70 27.01 -7.96
CA ILE A 284 0.73 28.27 -8.73
C ILE A 284 1.42 29.37 -7.92
N ASN A 285 1.05 29.55 -6.66
CA ASN A 285 1.67 30.55 -5.77
C ASN A 285 3.18 30.30 -5.56
N ALA A 286 3.60 29.04 -5.41
CA ALA A 286 5.01 28.68 -5.30
C ALA A 286 5.80 29.02 -6.58
N MET A 287 5.25 28.69 -7.77
CA MET A 287 5.86 29.02 -9.05
C MET A 287 5.96 30.54 -9.26
N LEU A 288 4.90 31.29 -8.93
CA LEU A 288 4.91 32.75 -8.97
C LEU A 288 5.96 33.34 -8.04
N SER A 289 6.10 32.81 -6.82
CA SER A 289 7.15 33.26 -5.88
C SER A 289 8.56 33.02 -6.43
N ILE A 290 8.81 31.85 -7.03
CA ILE A 290 10.10 31.53 -7.67
C ILE A 290 10.36 32.48 -8.85
N ALA A 291 9.35 32.72 -9.69
CA ALA A 291 9.46 33.63 -10.82
C ALA A 291 9.76 35.06 -10.35
N MET A 292 9.04 35.57 -9.34
CA MET A 292 9.29 36.89 -8.75
C MET A 292 10.69 37.01 -8.16
N ARG A 293 11.20 35.99 -7.45
CA ARG A 293 12.59 35.98 -6.95
C ARG A 293 13.60 36.03 -8.08
N LYS A 294 13.37 35.31 -9.18
CA LYS A 294 14.25 35.36 -10.37
C LYS A 294 14.22 36.73 -11.04
N ILE A 295 13.04 37.32 -11.21
CA ILE A 295 12.86 38.68 -11.76
C ILE A 295 13.60 39.69 -10.87
N ASN A 296 13.38 39.67 -9.56
CA ASN A 296 14.06 40.58 -8.63
C ASN A 296 15.59 40.40 -8.64
N LYS A 297 16.11 39.19 -8.85
CA LYS A 297 17.56 38.96 -8.98
C LYS A 297 18.13 39.52 -10.29
N LEU A 298 17.35 39.49 -11.37
CA LEU A 298 17.75 40.01 -12.68
C LEU A 298 17.71 41.55 -12.74
N PHE A 299 16.70 42.17 -12.13
CA PHE A 299 16.49 43.62 -12.18
C PHE A 299 16.96 44.37 -10.93
N GLY A 300 17.18 43.69 -9.80
CA GLY A 300 17.60 44.28 -8.52
C GLY A 300 19.12 44.49 -8.36
N ARG A 301 19.94 44.16 -9.36
CA ARG A 301 21.40 44.41 -9.38
C ARG A 301 21.80 45.77 -9.97
N ARG A 302 20.85 46.69 -10.17
CA ARG A 302 21.13 48.09 -10.56
C ARG A 302 20.93 49.02 -9.37
N LYS A 303 21.90 49.07 -8.47
CA LYS A 303 22.23 50.23 -7.64
C LYS A 303 23.73 50.21 -7.37
#